data_AF-A1E122-F1
#
_entry.id   AF-A1E122-F1
#
_cell.length_a   1.000
_cell.length_b   1.000
_cell.length_c   1.000
_cell.angle_alpha   90.00
_cell.angle_beta   90.00
_cell.angle_gamma   90.00
#
_symmetry.space_group_name_H-M   'P 1'
#
loop_
_entity.id
_entity.type
_entity.pdbx_description
1 polymer ?
#
loop_
_entity_poly.entity_id
_entity_poly.type
_entity_poly.pdbx_seq_one_letter_code
_entity_poly.pdbx_strand_id
1 'polypeptide(L)'
;SPQVSLLQKDPSSPVTCHATGFYPRGIIISWMKNGQDHYEDVDLYELLPNEDGTFQKTSTIRVTPDEWKKNEFICVVEHQGKTVTEKKIRTNN
;
A
#
# COMPACT_ATOMS: atom_id res chain seq x y z
N SER A 1 8.51 -4.17 12.28
CA SER A 1 8.14 -3.30 11.15
C SER A 1 7.44 -4.14 10.11
N PRO A 2 6.41 -3.63 9.44
CA PRO A 2 5.68 -4.35 8.41
C PRO A 2 6.57 -4.65 7.21
N GLN A 3 6.33 -5.78 6.56
CA GLN A 3 6.73 -6.00 5.18
C GLN A 3 5.70 -5.35 4.28
N VAL A 4 6.15 -4.48 3.37
CA VAL A 4 5.29 -3.71 2.47
C VAL A 4 5.56 -4.14 1.04
N SER A 5 4.52 -4.27 0.24
CA SER A 5 4.62 -4.58 -1.19
C SER A 5 3.54 -3.86 -1.96
N LEU A 6 3.92 -3.29 -3.11
CA LEU A 6 2.97 -2.83 -4.12
C LEU A 6 2.73 -3.95 -5.12
N LEU A 7 1.47 -4.32 -5.30
CA LEU A 7 1.04 -5.42 -6.14
C LEU A 7 0.08 -4.89 -7.20
N GLN A 8 0.27 -5.32 -8.44
CA GLN A 8 -0.65 -5.02 -9.53
C GLN A 8 -0.78 -6.26 -10.43
N LYS A 9 -2.01 -6.64 -10.76
CA LYS A 9 -2.29 -7.83 -11.58
C LYS A 9 -1.98 -7.60 -13.05
N ASP A 10 -2.40 -6.45 -13.58
CA ASP A 10 -2.17 -5.99 -14.95
C ASP A 10 -2.17 -4.45 -14.95
N PRO A 11 -1.67 -3.78 -16.02
CA PRO A 11 -1.51 -2.33 -16.02
C PRO A 11 -2.79 -1.51 -15.77
N SER A 12 -3.97 -2.08 -16.05
CA SER A 12 -5.27 -1.44 -15.85
C SER A 12 -5.95 -1.80 -14.53
N SER A 13 -5.44 -2.80 -13.81
CA SER A 13 -5.92 -3.16 -12.48
C SER A 13 -5.50 -2.12 -11.42
N PRO A 14 -6.29 -1.96 -10.34
CA PRO A 14 -5.89 -1.16 -9.19
C PRO A 14 -4.54 -1.60 -8.62
N VAL A 15 -3.78 -0.65 -8.09
CA VAL A 15 -2.52 -0.94 -7.41
C VAL A 15 -2.82 -1.17 -5.93
N THR A 16 -2.35 -2.29 -5.40
CA THR A 16 -2.58 -2.71 -4.02
C THR A 16 -1.31 -2.52 -3.19
N CYS A 17 -1.38 -1.74 -2.13
CA CYS A 17 -0.37 -1.73 -1.08
C CYS A 17 -0.76 -2.73 0.02
N HIS A 18 0.03 -3.79 0.15
CA HIS A 18 -0.13 -4.81 1.19
C HIS A 18 0.96 -4.66 2.24
N ALA A 19 0.54 -4.45 3.48
CA ALA A 19 1.40 -4.49 4.65
C ALA A 19 1.09 -5.77 5.45
N THR A 20 2.10 -6.56 5.81
CA THR A 20 1.93 -7.80 6.58
C THR A 20 3.10 -8.05 7.54
N GLY A 21 2.96 -9.03 8.43
CA GLY A 21 4.01 -9.45 9.36
C GLY A 21 4.27 -8.44 10.48
N PHE A 22 3.29 -7.58 10.80
CA PHE A 22 3.47 -6.54 11.81
C PHE A 22 2.71 -6.83 13.11
N TYR A 23 3.33 -6.41 14.22
CA TYR A 23 2.75 -6.43 15.57
C TYR A 23 3.35 -5.27 16.38
N PRO A 24 2.57 -4.51 17.18
CA PRO A 24 1.15 -4.69 17.48
C PRO A 24 0.23 -4.21 16.34
N ARG A 25 -1.10 -4.34 16.52
CA ARG A 25 -2.12 -4.14 15.47
C ARG A 25 -2.23 -2.73 14.88
N GLY A 26 -1.75 -1.70 15.56
CA GLY A 26 -1.92 -0.31 15.16
C GLY A 26 -1.03 0.07 13.99
N ILE A 27 -1.62 0.40 12.84
CA ILE A 27 -0.92 0.74 11.60
C ILE A 27 -1.71 1.79 10.81
N ILE A 28 -1.01 2.67 10.11
CA ILE A 28 -1.58 3.63 9.15
C ILE A 28 -1.03 3.30 7.77
N ILE A 29 -1.90 3.28 6.77
CA ILE A 29 -1.53 3.14 5.35
C ILE A 29 -2.13 4.35 4.63
N SER A 30 -1.29 5.11 3.94
CA SER A 30 -1.68 6.26 3.12
C SER A 30 -0.97 6.23 1.77
N TRP A 31 -1.43 7.10 0.86
CA TRP A 31 -0.82 7.27 -0.45
C TRP A 31 -0.32 8.69 -0.61
N MET A 32 0.81 8.84 -1.29
CA MET A 32 1.28 10.13 -1.77
C MET A 32 1.27 10.16 -3.29
N LYS A 33 0.96 11.32 -3.86
CA LYS A 33 1.09 11.65 -5.29
C LYS A 33 2.00 12.87 -5.41
N ASN A 34 3.15 12.71 -6.06
CA ASN A 34 4.15 13.77 -6.25
C ASN A 34 4.55 14.47 -4.93
N GLY A 35 4.72 13.68 -3.86
CA GLY A 35 5.13 14.18 -2.54
C GLY A 35 4.03 14.85 -1.70
N GLN A 36 2.77 14.80 -2.13
CA GLN A 36 1.62 15.28 -1.37
C GLN A 36 0.69 14.12 -1.01
N ASP A 37 0.02 14.21 0.13
CA ASP A 37 -0.97 13.22 0.53
C ASP A 37 -2.10 13.12 -0.50
N HIS A 38 -2.53 11.89 -0.75
CA HIS A 38 -3.55 11.57 -1.74
C HIS A 38 -4.60 10.62 -1.16
N TYR A 39 -5.87 10.96 -1.38
CA TYR A 39 -7.02 10.30 -0.77
C TYR A 39 -8.10 9.90 -1.78
N GLU A 40 -8.02 10.38 -3.03
CA GLU A 40 -9.01 10.08 -4.07
C GLU A 40 -8.82 8.67 -4.61
N ASP A 41 -9.92 7.97 -4.91
CA ASP A 41 -9.90 6.60 -5.46
C ASP A 41 -9.08 5.59 -4.62
N VAL A 42 -8.92 5.87 -3.32
CA VAL A 42 -8.26 5.01 -2.35
C VAL A 42 -9.30 4.24 -1.55
N ASP A 43 -9.23 2.92 -1.61
CA ASP A 43 -9.95 2.01 -0.73
C ASP A 43 -9.00 1.49 0.37
N LEU A 44 -9.43 1.51 1.63
CA LEU A 44 -8.70 0.91 2.77
C LEU A 44 -9.50 -0.27 3.30
N TYR A 45 -8.87 -1.44 3.37
CA TYR A 45 -9.53 -2.67 3.80
C TYR A 45 -9.32 -2.95 5.28
N GLU A 46 -10.11 -3.90 5.79
CA GLU A 46 -10.06 -4.34 7.18
C GLU A 46 -8.69 -4.91 7.55
N LEU A 47 -8.36 -4.77 8.84
CA LEU A 47 -7.19 -5.40 9.43
C LEU A 47 -7.50 -6.89 9.63
N LEU A 48 -6.66 -7.76 9.08
CA LEU A 48 -6.81 -9.21 9.21
C LEU A 48 -5.68 -9.81 10.07
N PRO A 49 -5.97 -10.81 10.91
CA PRO A 49 -4.93 -11.57 11.60
C PRO A 49 -4.22 -12.54 10.65
N ASN A 50 -2.95 -12.81 10.93
CA ASN A 50 -2.17 -13.89 10.33
C ASN A 50 -2.12 -15.09 11.29
N GLU A 51 -1.83 -16.28 10.75
CA GLU A 51 -1.73 -17.52 11.55
C GLU A 51 -0.57 -17.51 12.56
N ASP A 52 0.47 -16.72 12.28
CA ASP A 52 1.65 -16.56 13.14
C ASP A 52 1.46 -15.56 14.29
N GLY A 53 0.25 -15.03 14.47
CA GLY A 53 -0.08 -14.03 15.49
C GLY A 53 0.26 -12.59 15.12
N THR A 54 0.76 -12.34 13.91
CA THR A 54 0.92 -10.98 13.36
C THR A 54 -0.35 -10.50 12.65
N PHE A 55 -0.33 -9.31 12.08
CA PHE A 55 -1.45 -8.74 11.34
C PHE A 55 -1.07 -8.36 9.91
N GLN A 56 -2.08 -8.22 9.07
CA GLN A 56 -1.99 -7.67 7.73
C GLN A 56 -3.09 -6.63 7.47
N LYS A 57 -2.80 -5.67 6.60
CA LYS A 57 -3.74 -4.65 6.15
C LYS A 57 -3.41 -4.22 4.73
N THR A 58 -4.45 -3.88 3.98
CA THR A 58 -4.34 -3.55 2.56
C THR A 58 -5.00 -2.21 2.26
N SER A 59 -4.44 -1.48 1.30
CA SER A 59 -5.10 -0.36 0.64
C SER A 59 -4.94 -0.48 -0.87
N THR A 60 -5.96 -0.14 -1.64
CA THR A 60 -5.89 -0.09 -3.11
C THR A 60 -6.12 1.33 -3.59
N ILE A 61 -5.40 1.74 -4.63
CA ILE A 61 -5.65 2.97 -5.37
C ILE A 61 -6.04 2.64 -6.81
N ARG A 62 -7.08 3.31 -7.33
CA ARG A 62 -7.54 3.15 -8.72
C ARG A 62 -7.13 4.35 -9.54
N VAL A 63 -6.09 4.20 -10.33
CA VAL A 63 -5.65 5.24 -11.28
C VAL A 63 -5.39 4.62 -12.63
N THR A 64 -5.53 5.44 -13.67
CA THR A 64 -5.27 4.98 -15.04
C THR A 64 -3.77 4.68 -15.23
N PRO A 65 -3.40 3.79 -16.18
CA PRO A 65 -1.99 3.53 -16.48
C PRO A 65 -1.21 4.79 -16.85
N ASP A 66 -1.84 5.72 -17.57
CA ASP A 66 -1.21 6.98 -17.98
C ASP A 66 -1.02 7.93 -16.81
N GLU A 67 -1.97 7.98 -15.89
CA GLU A 67 -1.84 8.77 -14.66
C GLU A 67 -0.73 8.23 -13.77
N TRP A 68 -0.64 6.91 -13.60
CA TRP A 68 0.44 6.27 -12.84
C TRP A 68 1.82 6.55 -13.45
N LYS A 69 1.94 6.55 -14.79
CA LYS A 69 3.22 6.84 -15.46
C LYS A 69 3.65 8.31 -15.35
N LYS A 70 2.69 9.24 -15.26
CA LYS A 70 2.95 10.69 -15.23
C LYS A 70 3.22 11.23 -13.81
N ASN A 71 2.83 10.49 -12.78
CA ASN A 71 2.92 10.92 -11.39
C ASN A 71 3.69 9.90 -10.56
N GLU A 72 4.43 10.36 -9.55
CA GLU A 72 5.04 9.46 -8.57
C GLU A 72 4.02 9.11 -7.48
N PHE A 73 3.48 7.89 -7.53
CA PHE A 73 2.66 7.33 -6.47
C PHE A 73 3.51 6.50 -5.50
N ILE A 74 3.32 6.73 -4.21
CA ILE A 74 4.05 6.04 -3.14
C ILE A 74 3.04 5.58 -2.09
N CYS A 75 3.10 4.29 -1.71
CA CYS A 75 2.43 3.84 -0.51
C CYS A 75 3.30 4.13 0.71
N VAL A 76 2.71 4.75 1.72
CA VAL A 76 3.36 5.09 2.99
C VAL A 76 2.69 4.28 4.10
N VAL A 77 3.50 3.57 4.87
CA VAL A 77 3.05 2.72 5.96
C VAL A 77 3.73 3.15 7.24
N GLU A 78 2.93 3.59 8.21
CA GLU A 78 3.41 3.97 9.54
C GLU A 78 3.05 2.92 10.57
N HIS A 79 4.06 2.43 11.29
CA HIS A 79 3.90 1.42 12.32
C HIS A 79 4.84 1.72 13.48
N GLN A 80 4.28 1.93 14.68
CA GLN A 80 5.05 2.25 15.90
C GLN A 80 6.04 3.42 15.71
N GLY A 81 5.60 4.49 15.05
CA GLY A 81 6.43 5.67 14.79
C GLY A 81 7.54 5.46 13.76
N LYS A 82 7.54 4.33 13.04
CA LYS A 82 8.45 4.08 11.91
C LYS A 82 7.67 4.12 10.61
N THR A 83 8.25 4.78 9.62
CA THR A 83 7.67 4.90 8.28
C THR A 83 8.40 3.97 7.31
N VAL A 84 7.63 3.20 6.54
CA VAL A 84 8.10 2.38 5.43
C VAL A 84 7.39 2.85 4.18
N THR A 85 8.12 3.09 3.10
CA THR A 85 7.56 3.50 1.82
C THR A 85 7.81 2.45 0.76
N GLU A 86 6.86 2.26 -0.15
CA GLU A 86 7.02 1.42 -1.32
C GLU A 86 6.47 2.13 -2.56
N LYS A 87 7.23 2.04 -3.64
CA LYS A 87 6.90 2.68 -4.93
C LYS A 87 7.10 1.76 -6.13
N LYS A 88 7.78 0.62 -5.94
CA LYS A 88 8.00 -0.35 -6.99
C LYS A 88 6.87 -1.39 -6.98
N ILE A 89 6.06 -1.37 -8.03
CA ILE A 89 5.09 -2.42 -8.28
C ILE A 89 5.82 -3.74 -8.55
N ARG A 90 5.42 -4.79 -7.85
CA ARG A 90 5.75 -6.18 -8.15
C ARG A 90 4.66 -6.74 -9.06
N THR A 91 5.04 -7.11 -10.27
CA THR A 91 4.18 -7.87 -11.18
C THR A 91 4.53 -9.36 -11.07
N ASN A 92 3.51 -10.20 -10.96
CA ASN A 92 3.67 -11.62 -11.24
C ASN A 92 3.70 -11.77 -12.77
N ASN A 93 4.89 -11.61 -13.38
CA ASN A 93 5.09 -12.02 -14.77
C ASN A 93 5.12 -13.55 -14.87
#